data_AF-A0A969LIJ3-F1
#
_entry.id   AF-A0A969LIJ3-F1
#
_cell.length_a   1.000
_cell.length_b   1.000
_cell.length_c   1.000
_cell.angle_alpha   90.00
_cell.angle_beta   90.00
_cell.angle_gamma   90.00
#
_symmetry.space_group_name_H-M   'P 1'
#
loop_
_entity.id
_entity.type
_entity.pdbx_description
1 polymer ?
#
loop_
_entity_poly.entity_id
_entity_poly.type
_entity_poly.pdbx_seq_one_letter_code
_entity_poly.pdbx_strand_id
1 'polypeptide(L)' 'MDRNRLNGIGKIILDAAIAVHRELGPGLLESAYQFALKRELELRGLKVRAKVPVELIYKDVSLGKAY' A
#
# COMPACT_ATOMS: atom_id res chain seq x y z
N MET A 1 6.06 -19.87 2.06
CA MET A 1 6.89 -18.66 1.95
C MET A 1 7.64 -18.50 3.25
N ASP A 2 8.96 -18.34 3.19
CA ASP A 2 9.84 -18.35 4.36
C ASP A 2 9.94 -16.96 4.99
N ARG A 3 10.16 -16.91 6.31
CA ARG A 3 10.22 -15.66 7.11
C ARG A 3 11.23 -14.65 6.58
N ASN A 4 12.39 -15.13 6.11
CA ASN A 4 13.43 -14.26 5.55
C ASN A 4 12.95 -13.54 4.29
N ARG A 5 12.19 -14.22 3.43
CA ARG A 5 11.62 -13.62 2.21
C ARG A 5 10.57 -12.56 2.54
N LEU A 6 9.73 -12.82 3.56
CA LEU A 6 8.73 -11.85 4.03
C LEU A 6 9.40 -10.58 4.58
N ASN A 7 10.48 -10.72 5.36
CA ASN A 7 11.25 -9.58 5.84
C ASN A 7 11.89 -8.78 4.70
N GLY A 8 12.39 -9.45 3.67
CA GLY A 8 12.92 -8.80 2.47
C GLY A 8 11.88 -7.95 1.76
N ILE A 9 10.66 -8.47 1.56
CA ILE A 9 9.55 -7.70 0.97
C ILE A 9 9.16 -6.53 1.87
N GLY A 10 9.08 -6.75 3.19
CA GLY A 10 8.77 -5.69 4.16
C GLY A 10 9.75 -4.52 4.10
N LYS A 11 11.05 -4.79 3.95
CA LYS A 11 12.08 -3.75 3.76
C LYS A 11 11.81 -2.91 2.51
N ILE A 12 11.52 -3.55 1.37
CA ILE A 12 11.23 -2.86 0.11
C ILE A 12 10.00 -1.94 0.26
N ILE A 13 8.96 -2.42 0.97
CA ILE A 13 7.74 -1.64 1.22
C ILE A 13 8.04 -0.40 2.08
N LEU A 14 8.84 -0.57 3.14
CA LEU A 14 9.22 0.54 4.02
C LEU A 14 10.03 1.60 3.25
N ASP A 15 11.04 1.18 2.51
CA ASP A 15 11.88 2.08 1.72
C ASP A 15 11.05 2.83 0.64
N ALA A 16 10.04 2.17 0.05
CA ALA A 16 9.11 2.79 -0.90
C ALA A 16 8.22 3.86 -0.22
N ALA A 17 7.64 3.55 0.94
CA ALA A 17 6.80 4.51 1.67
C ALA A 17 7.59 5.76 2.09
N ILE A 18 8.85 5.59 2.52
CA ILE A 18 9.73 6.72 2.86
C ILE A 18 10.04 7.56 1.61
N ALA A 19 10.33 6.93 0.47
CA ALA A 19 10.59 7.65 -0.78
C ALA A 19 9.38 8.51 -1.19
N VAL A 20 8.17 7.92 -1.17
CA VAL A 20 6.92 8.64 -1.46
C VAL A 20 6.70 9.83 -0.52
N HIS A 21 6.88 9.63 0.80
CA HIS A 21 6.71 10.71 1.76
C HIS A 21 7.71 11.85 1.56
N ARG A 22 8.97 11.53 1.23
CA ARG A 22 10.02 12.53 0.96
C ARG A 22 9.76 13.32 -0.32
N GLU A 23 9.18 12.67 -1.33
CA GLU A 23 8.88 13.32 -2.61
C GLU A 23 7.62 14.17 -2.56
N LEU A 24 6.52 13.64 -2.00
CA LEU A 24 5.22 14.32 -2.00
C LEU A 24 5.04 15.33 -0.85
N GLY A 25 5.73 15.11 0.27
CA GLY A 25 5.45 15.83 1.51
C GLY A 25 4.06 15.52 2.10
N PRO A 26 3.67 16.18 3.21
CA PRO A 26 2.36 16.02 3.84
C PRO A 26 1.27 16.89 3.20
N GLY A 27 -0.01 16.57 3.47
CA GLY A 27 -1.15 17.46 3.18
C GLY A 27 -1.96 17.11 1.93
N LEU A 28 -1.61 16.03 1.23
CA LEU A 28 -2.38 15.52 0.09
C LEU A 28 -3.48 14.55 0.53
N LEU A 29 -4.41 14.28 -0.39
CA LEU A 29 -5.42 13.24 -0.22
C LEU A 29 -4.79 11.85 -0.17
N GLU A 30 -5.42 10.92 0.56
CA GLU A 30 -4.98 9.52 0.64
C GLU A 30 -4.78 8.88 -0.75
N SER A 31 -5.66 9.20 -1.69
CA SER A 31 -5.57 8.70 -3.07
C SER A 31 -4.25 9.05 -3.75
N ALA A 32 -3.69 10.23 -3.49
CA ALA A 32 -2.39 10.63 -4.04
C ALA A 32 -1.26 9.72 -3.52
N TYR A 33 -1.24 9.46 -2.21
CA TYR A 33 -0.27 8.53 -1.61
C TYR A 33 -0.47 7.10 -2.09
N GLN A 34 -1.73 6.65 -2.25
CA GLN A 34 -2.03 5.32 -2.79
C GLN A 34 -1.48 5.13 -4.20
N PHE A 35 -1.68 6.11 -5.09
CA PHE A 35 -1.17 6.05 -6.46
C PHE A 35 0.37 6.08 -6.50
N ALA A 36 0.99 6.97 -5.74
CA ALA A 36 2.44 7.09 -5.68
C ALA A 36 3.09 5.83 -5.11
N LEU A 37 2.56 5.29 -4.01
CA LEU A 37 3.09 4.06 -3.41
C LEU A 37 2.94 2.86 -4.34
N LYS A 38 1.80 2.72 -5.02
CA LYS A 38 1.62 1.68 -6.03
C LYS A 38 2.72 1.78 -7.09
N ARG A 39 2.93 2.99 -7.63
CA ARG A 39 3.93 3.23 -8.68
C ARG A 39 5.35 2.93 -8.19
N GLU A 40 5.71 3.38 -7.00
CA GLU A 40 7.04 3.17 -6.41
C GLU A 40 7.34 1.67 -6.18
N LEU A 41 6.35 0.91 -5.71
CA LEU A 41 6.50 -0.54 -5.55
C LEU A 41 6.62 -1.26 -6.91
N GLU A 42 5.88 -0.82 -7.94
CA GLU A 42 6.02 -1.35 -9.31
C GLU A 42 7.40 -1.06 -9.89
N LEU A 43 7.96 0.14 -9.67
CA LEU A 43 9.33 0.50 -10.08
C LEU A 43 10.39 -0.38 -9.40
N ARG A 44 10.13 -0.86 -8.19
CA ARG A 44 10.99 -1.79 -7.44
C ARG A 44 10.77 -3.26 -7.81
N GLY A 45 9.99 -3.53 -8.87
CA GLY A 45 9.76 -4.86 -9.42
C GLY A 45 8.72 -5.70 -8.67
N LEU A 46 7.95 -5.11 -7.76
CA LEU A 46 6.87 -5.82 -7.07
C LEU A 46 5.61 -5.87 -7.93
N LYS A 47 4.93 -7.02 -7.90
CA LYS A 47 3.58 -7.15 -8.46
C LYS A 47 2.57 -6.64 -7.42
N VAL A 48 1.93 -5.52 -7.71
CA VAL A 48 1.02 -4.84 -6.77
C VAL A 48 -0.36 -4.69 -7.38
N ARG A 49 -1.39 -4.90 -6.55
CA ARG A 49 -2.78 -4.56 -6.85
C ARG A 49 -3.21 -3.50 -5.84
N ALA A 50 -3.76 -2.40 -6.33
CA ALA A 50 -4.42 -1.40 -5.49
C ALA A 50 -5.94 -1.56 -5.62
N LYS A 51 -6.68 -1.02 -4.65
CA LYS A 51 -8.14 -1.09 -4.61
C LYS A 51 -8.67 -2.51 -4.73
N VAL A 52 -8.03 -3.44 -4.02
CA VAL A 52 -8.53 -4.81 -3.93
C VAL A 52 -9.77 -4.76 -3.03
N PRO A 53 -10.92 -5.29 -3.46
CA PRO A 53 -12.13 -5.24 -2.66
C PRO A 53 -11.92 -5.97 -1.34
N VAL A 54 -12.11 -5.24 -0.24
CA VAL A 54 -12.06 -5.77 1.12
C VAL A 54 -13.44 -5.68 1.77
N GLU A 55 -13.75 -6.63 2.63
CA GLU A 55 -15.00 -6.58 3.39
C GLU A 55 -14.95 -5.42 4.39
N LEU A 56 -15.93 -4.54 4.30
CA LEU A 56 -16.08 -3.39 5.19
C LEU A 56 -16.99 -3.77 6.34
N ILE A 57 -16.40 -4.03 7.50
CA ILE A 57 -17.12 -4.23 8.74
C ILE A 57 -17.20 -2.90 9.50
N TYR A 58 -18.42 -2.43 9.74
CA TYR A 58 -18.68 -1.25 10.56
C TYR A 58 -19.58 -1.63 11.73
N LYS A 59 -19.06 -1.50 12.96
CA LYS A 59 -19.78 -1.86 14.19
C LYS A 59 -20.40 -3.26 14.14
N ASP A 60 -19.59 -4.26 13.80
CA ASP A 60 -19.99 -5.68 13.64
C ASP A 60 -20.96 -5.96 12.47
N VAL A 61 -21.39 -4.94 11.72
CA VAL A 61 -22.25 -5.11 10.54
C VAL A 61 -21.40 -5.06 9.27
N SER A 62 -21.56 -6.06 8.40
CA SER A 62 -20.99 -6.03 7.05
C SER A 62 -21.75 -5.02 6.19
N LEU A 63 -21.03 -4.03 5.67
CA LEU A 63 -21.55 -3.04 4.72
C LEU A 63 -21.23 -3.42 3.26
N GLY A 64 -20.71 -4.63 3.04
CA GLY A 64 -20.28 -5.11 1.72
C GLY A 64 -18.80 -4.84 1.43
N LYS A 65 -18.45 -4.81 0.13
CA LYS A 65 -17.06 -4.65 -0.32
C LYS A 65 -16.73 -3.18 -0.57
N ALA A 66 -15.63 -2.72 0.02
CA ALA A 66 -15.04 -1.39 -0.21
C ALA A 66 -13.71 -1.51 -0.97
N TYR A 67 -13.26 -0.43 -1.60
CA TYR A 67 -12.12 -0.37 -2.53
C TYR A 67 -11.13 0.75 -2.16
#